data_AF-Q4THI0-F1
#
_entry.id   AF-Q4THI0-F1
#
_cell.length_a   1.000
_cell.length_b   1.000
_cell.length_c   1.000
_cell.angle_alpha   90.00
_cell.angle_beta   90.00
_cell.angle_gamma   90.00
#
_symmetry.space_group_name_H-M   'P 1'
#
loop_
_entity.id
_entity.type
_entity.pdbx_description
1 polymer ?
#
loop_
_entity_poly.entity_id
_entity_poly.type
_entity_poly.pdbx_seq_one_letter_code
_entity_poly.pdbx_strand_id
1 'polypeptide(L)'
;GLLGLCIGKAKQAAKTEIEKLQMKDMTCRELVKEVAKIIYIVHDEVKDKAFELELSWVGEVTNGRHTLVPQDVREEAEKYAKDSLEEEDDSDEDNM
;
A
#
# COMPACT_ATOMS: atom_id res chain seq x y z
N GLY A 1 -12.94 14.06 -9.90
CA GLY A 1 -13.22 13.16 -8.77
C GLY A 1 -12.00 13.11 -7.88
N LEU A 2 -12.19 12.92 -6.58
CA LEU A 2 -11.08 12.61 -5.67
C LEU A 2 -10.55 11.21 -6.02
N LEU A 3 -9.25 11.07 -6.26
CA LEU A 3 -8.65 9.78 -6.64
C LEU A 3 -8.04 9.04 -5.44
N GLY A 4 -7.56 9.76 -4.41
CA GLY A 4 -7.07 9.17 -3.16
C GLY A 4 -7.16 10.14 -1.99
N LEU A 5 -7.29 9.59 -0.77
CA LEU A 5 -7.32 10.33 0.49
C LEU A 5 -6.57 9.57 1.57
N CYS A 6 -5.80 10.29 2.38
CA CYS A 6 -5.12 9.76 3.55
C CYS A 6 -5.28 10.71 4.75
N ILE A 7 -5.24 10.14 5.95
CA ILE A 7 -5.33 10.85 7.24
C ILE A 7 -4.34 10.24 8.23
N GLY A 8 -3.89 11.01 9.23
CA GLY A 8 -2.97 10.54 10.27
C GLY A 8 -1.62 11.25 10.26
N LYS A 9 -0.69 10.75 11.10
CA LYS A 9 0.65 11.33 11.33
C LYS A 9 1.46 11.47 10.04
N ALA A 10 1.46 10.42 9.21
CA ALA A 10 2.23 10.37 7.96
C ALA A 10 1.45 10.82 6.71
N LYS A 11 0.39 11.63 6.89
CA LYS A 11 -0.52 12.04 5.79
C LYS A 11 0.22 12.60 4.57
N GLN A 12 1.19 13.49 4.77
CA GLN A 12 1.87 14.14 3.65
C GLN A 12 2.71 13.16 2.84
N ALA A 13 3.47 12.28 3.51
CA ALA A 13 4.26 11.24 2.86
C ALA A 13 3.36 10.26 2.08
N ALA A 14 2.28 9.79 2.71
CA ALA A 14 1.32 8.91 2.04
C ALA A 14 0.66 9.56 0.82
N LYS A 15 0.37 10.87 0.88
CA LYS A 15 -0.19 11.61 -0.26
C LYS A 15 0.77 11.66 -1.43
N THR A 16 2.07 11.85 -1.18
CA THR A 16 3.09 11.85 -2.23
C THR A 16 3.15 10.51 -2.97
N GLU A 17 3.09 9.39 -2.26
CA GLU A 17 3.07 8.07 -2.91
C GLU A 17 1.78 7.81 -3.70
N ILE A 18 0.62 8.18 -3.13
CA ILE A 18 -0.68 8.11 -3.80
C ILE A 18 -0.69 8.86 -5.14
N GLU A 19 -0.02 10.02 -5.21
CA GLU A 19 0.04 10.85 -6.42
C GLU A 19 0.89 10.24 -7.55
N LYS A 20 1.76 9.27 -7.25
CA LYS A 20 2.55 8.55 -8.26
C LYS A 20 1.71 7.50 -9.03
N LEU A 21 0.61 7.03 -8.45
CA LEU A 21 -0.20 5.94 -8.98
C LEU A 21 -1.09 6.37 -10.16
N GLN A 22 -1.11 5.54 -11.22
CA GLN A 22 -2.04 5.68 -12.35
C GLN A 22 -3.37 4.96 -12.06
N MET A 23 -4.06 5.36 -10.99
CA MET A 23 -5.20 4.65 -10.40
C MET A 23 -6.35 4.32 -11.36
N LYS A 24 -6.51 5.10 -12.43
CA LYS A 24 -7.60 4.89 -13.41
C LYS A 24 -7.43 3.62 -14.24
N ASP A 25 -6.19 3.17 -14.39
CA ASP A 25 -5.83 2.03 -15.24
C ASP A 25 -5.53 0.78 -14.41
N MET A 26 -5.77 0.84 -13.09
CA MET A 26 -5.49 -0.24 -12.14
C MET A 26 -6.78 -0.93 -11.67
N THR A 27 -6.70 -2.24 -11.49
CA THR A 27 -7.74 -3.06 -10.88
C THR A 27 -7.74 -2.90 -9.36
N CYS A 28 -8.87 -3.23 -8.71
CA CYS A 28 -8.92 -3.25 -7.23
C CYS A 28 -7.85 -4.16 -6.60
N ARG A 29 -7.48 -5.27 -7.25
CA ARG A 29 -6.44 -6.17 -6.75
C ARG A 29 -5.04 -5.53 -6.80
N GLU A 30 -4.72 -4.81 -7.86
CA GLU A 30 -3.45 -4.08 -7.97
C GLU A 30 -3.40 -2.92 -6.96
N LEU A 31 -4.50 -2.19 -6.81
CA LEU A 31 -4.58 -1.10 -5.82
C LEU A 31 -4.39 -1.58 -4.38
N VAL A 32 -4.84 -2.78 -4.04
CA VAL A 32 -4.61 -3.37 -2.71
C VAL A 32 -3.11 -3.56 -2.44
N LYS A 33 -2.33 -3.98 -3.44
CA LYS A 33 -0.87 -4.13 -3.32
C LYS A 33 -0.19 -2.78 -3.13
N GLU A 34 -0.57 -1.78 -3.92
CA GLU A 34 -0.03 -0.43 -3.80
C GLU A 34 -0.37 0.22 -2.46
N VAL A 35 -1.60 0.02 -1.95
CA VAL A 35 -1.98 0.52 -0.62
C VAL A 35 -1.12 -0.13 0.47
N ALA A 36 -0.88 -1.44 0.39
CA ALA A 36 0.03 -2.11 1.32
C ALA A 36 1.44 -1.50 1.25
N LYS A 37 2.02 -1.39 0.04
CA LYS A 37 3.34 -0.76 -0.19
C LYS A 37 3.43 0.63 0.45
N ILE A 38 2.43 1.48 0.22
CA ILE A 38 2.40 2.85 0.77
C ILE A 38 2.39 2.84 2.30
N ILE A 39 1.62 1.96 2.94
CA ILE A 39 1.59 1.87 4.41
C ILE A 39 2.95 1.46 4.97
N TYR A 40 3.63 0.52 4.33
CA TYR A 40 4.97 0.09 4.72
C TYR A 40 6.02 1.19 4.50
N ILE A 41 6.00 1.91 3.37
CA ILE A 41 6.92 3.04 3.10
C ILE A 41 6.81 4.14 4.15
N VAL A 42 5.57 4.48 4.54
CA VAL A 42 5.35 5.60 5.48
C VAL A 42 5.49 5.18 6.94
N HIS A 43 5.71 3.89 7.19
CA HIS A 43 5.97 3.33 8.50
C HIS A 43 7.48 3.27 8.76
N ASP A 44 7.95 3.91 9.82
CA ASP A 44 9.37 3.90 10.20
C ASP A 44 9.61 2.72 11.16
N GLU A 45 10.11 1.59 10.64
CA GLU A 45 10.31 0.37 11.43
C GLU A 45 11.29 0.53 12.60
N VAL A 46 12.17 1.54 12.57
CA VAL A 46 13.14 1.82 13.64
C VAL A 46 12.49 2.64 14.76
N LYS A 47 11.55 3.53 14.42
CA LYS A 47 10.94 4.48 15.38
C LYS A 47 9.54 4.07 15.86
N ASP A 48 8.78 3.36 15.03
CA ASP A 48 7.40 2.99 15.31
C ASP A 48 7.29 1.54 15.83
N LYS A 49 6.17 1.23 16.49
CA LYS A 49 5.90 -0.14 16.98
C LYS A 49 5.39 -1.00 15.83
N ALA A 50 5.58 -2.32 15.93
CA ALA A 50 4.95 -3.29 15.06
C ALA A 50 3.45 -3.00 14.90
N PHE A 51 2.97 -3.10 13.65
CA PHE A 51 1.59 -2.81 13.28
C PHE A 51 0.95 -4.03 12.63
N GLU A 52 -0.38 -4.04 12.58
CA GLU A 52 -1.17 -4.98 11.79
C GLU A 52 -1.81 -4.23 10.61
N LEU A 53 -1.68 -4.78 9.41
CA LEU A 53 -2.26 -4.20 8.20
C LEU A 53 -3.71 -4.66 8.03
N GLU A 54 -4.65 -3.72 8.15
CA GLU A 54 -6.06 -3.96 7.86
C GLU A 54 -6.44 -3.41 6.48
N LEU A 55 -7.01 -4.27 5.63
CA LEU A 55 -7.42 -3.92 4.27
C LEU A 55 -8.87 -4.31 4.01
N SER A 56 -9.61 -3.42 3.36
CA SER A 56 -10.96 -3.67 2.91
C SER A 56 -11.19 -3.04 1.55
N TRP A 57 -12.14 -3.60 0.79
CA TRP A 57 -12.43 -3.14 -0.56
C TRP A 57 -13.93 -3.17 -0.85
N VAL A 58 -14.32 -2.39 -1.85
CA VAL A 58 -15.66 -2.40 -2.42
C VAL A 58 -15.55 -2.07 -3.90
N GLY A 59 -16.28 -2.79 -4.73
CA GLY A 59 -16.23 -2.65 -6.18
C GLY A 59 -16.81 -3.86 -6.90
N GLU A 60 -16.51 -3.97 -8.18
CA GLU A 60 -16.98 -5.08 -9.03
C GLU A 60 -16.61 -6.45 -8.45
N VAL A 61 -15.38 -6.59 -7.93
CA VAL A 61 -14.87 -7.83 -7.30
C VAL A 61 -15.69 -8.31 -6.09
N THR A 62 -16.52 -7.44 -5.54
CA THR A 62 -17.38 -7.71 -4.37
C THR A 62 -18.88 -7.63 -4.69
N ASN A 63 -19.25 -7.41 -5.96
CA ASN A 63 -20.61 -7.05 -6.37
C ASN A 63 -21.17 -5.84 -5.58
N GLY A 64 -20.34 -4.82 -5.38
CA GLY A 64 -20.71 -3.58 -4.69
C GLY A 64 -20.88 -3.71 -3.17
N ARG A 65 -20.48 -4.82 -2.55
CA ARG A 65 -20.53 -5.00 -1.09
C ARG A 65 -19.16 -4.75 -0.46
N HIS A 66 -19.10 -3.86 0.52
CA HIS A 66 -17.88 -3.68 1.32
C HIS A 66 -17.57 -4.98 2.07
N THR A 67 -16.33 -5.44 1.92
CA THR A 67 -15.82 -6.64 2.58
C THR A 67 -14.35 -6.44 2.95
N LEU A 68 -13.89 -7.18 3.95
CA LEU A 68 -12.46 -7.33 4.20
C LEU A 68 -11.81 -7.99 2.99
N VAL A 69 -10.57 -7.59 2.70
CA VAL A 69 -9.76 -8.26 1.69
C VAL A 69 -9.52 -9.71 2.16
N PRO A 70 -9.73 -10.73 1.29
CA PRO A 70 -9.43 -12.11 1.61
C PRO A 70 -7.98 -12.31 2.06
N GLN A 71 -7.75 -13.28 2.95
CA GLN A 71 -6.45 -13.49 3.58
C GLN A 71 -5.33 -13.73 2.56
N ASP A 72 -5.59 -14.52 1.51
CA ASP A 72 -4.64 -14.78 0.42
C ASP A 72 -4.19 -13.50 -0.29
N VAL A 73 -5.13 -12.59 -0.55
CA VAL A 73 -4.85 -11.32 -1.22
C VAL A 73 -4.11 -10.36 -0.29
N ARG A 74 -4.44 -10.37 1.01
CA ARG A 74 -3.71 -9.57 2.01
C ARG A 74 -2.27 -10.04 2.15
N GLU A 75 -2.04 -11.35 2.29
CA GLU A 75 -0.70 -11.92 2.40
C GLU A 75 0.15 -11.65 1.15
N GLU A 76 -0.46 -11.74 -0.04
CA GLU A 76 0.18 -11.37 -1.30
C GLU A 76 0.59 -9.88 -1.33
N ALA A 77 -0.27 -8.99 -0.84
CA ALA A 77 -0.02 -7.55 -0.80
C ALA A 77 1.05 -7.18 0.24
N GLU A 78 1.04 -7.80 1.42
CA GLU A 78 2.09 -7.61 2.43
C GLU A 78 3.44 -8.11 1.94
N LYS A 79 3.47 -9.26 1.25
CA LYS A 79 4.70 -9.76 0.64
C LYS A 79 5.23 -8.78 -0.39
N TYR A 80 4.39 -8.34 -1.32
CA TYR A 80 4.78 -7.33 -2.32
C TYR A 80 5.33 -6.05 -1.69
N ALA A 81 4.70 -5.58 -0.60
CA ALA A 81 5.12 -4.37 0.09
C ALA A 81 6.51 -4.51 0.72
N LYS A 82 6.80 -5.66 1.35
CA LYS A 82 8.11 -5.95 1.95
C LYS A 82 9.19 -6.13 0.89
N ASP A 83 8.92 -6.95 -0.12
CA ASP A 83 9.84 -7.19 -1.23
C ASP A 83 10.21 -5.86 -1.94
N SER A 84 9.25 -4.93 -2.08
CA SER A 84 9.48 -3.62 -2.68
C SER A 84 10.38 -2.69 -1.86
N LEU A 85 10.42 -2.85 -0.55
CA LEU A 85 11.30 -2.06 0.32
C LEU A 85 12.73 -2.60 0.28
N GLU A 86 12.88 -3.93 0.28
CA GLU A 86 14.19 -4.58 0.14
C GLU A 86 14.87 -4.20 -1.20
N GLU A 87 14.10 -4.19 -2.30
CA GLU A 87 14.62 -3.78 -3.62
C GLU A 87 15.04 -2.29 -3.68
N GLU A 88 14.34 -1.39 -2.97
CA GLU A 88 14.70 0.03 -2.91
C GLU A 88 15.98 0.22 -2.08
N ASP A 89 16.14 -0.49 -0.95
CA ASP A 89 17.33 -0.41 -0.09
C ASP A 89 18.60 -0.98 -0.77
N ASP A 90 18.50 -2.10 -1.48
CA ASP A 90 19.65 -2.70 -2.19
C ASP A 90 20.14 -1.82 -3.36
N SER A 91 19.25 -1.04 -3.97
CA SER A 91 19.59 -0.16 -5.10
C SER A 91 20.40 1.09 -4.71
N ASP A 92 20.45 1.42 -3.42
CA ASP A 92 21.25 2.53 -2.87
C ASP A 92 22.67 2.09 -2.44
N GLU A 93 22.96 0.78 -2.31
CA GLU A 93 24.31 0.27 -1.97
C GLU A 93 25.26 0.16 -3.18
N ASP A 94 24.76 0.08 -4.41
CA ASP A 94 25.57 -0.07 -5.64
C ASP A 94 26.16 1.25 -6.18
N ASN A 95 26.04 2.36 -5.44
CA ASN A 95 26.50 3.70 -5.85
C ASN A 95 27.57 4.32 -4.92
N MET A 96 28.35 3.49 -4.19
CA MET A 96 29.57 3.90 -3.47
C MET A 96 30.85 3.31 -4.07
#